data_AF-A0A821H4S0-F1
#
_entry.id   AF-A0A821H4S0-F1
#
_cell.length_a   1.000
_cell.length_b   1.000
_cell.length_c   1.000
_cell.angle_alpha   90.00
_cell.angle_beta   90.00
_cell.angle_gamma   90.00
#
_symmetry.space_group_name_H-M   'P 1'
#
loop_
_entity.id
_entity.type
_entity.pdbx_description
1 polymer ?
#
loop_
_entity_poly.entity_id
_entity_poly.type
_entity_poly.pdbx_seq_one_letter_code
_entity_poly.pdbx_strand_id
1 'polypeptide(L)'
;MMNFDRTKHSHCRYNPLKDEWVLVSPQRLSRPWQGRVEEDDDGGDTNNNQQSTNPLCPGAIRRETSQPNPFYEHTFVFDNDYPALLSDIAADENEKNKNDDDLFQCHVARGVCKVICFHPNSNLTLPRMTLDDISHVIKTWIDVYQDLASKYQWVQIFENRGDMMGCSNPHPHCQVWATDFLPNEARIKHRTQKDYFTKHNGNVLLLDYIKREFNEFKKERVVIDNEHWLVVVPYWAVWPYETMLLPKRHVLRLSDLTDDEQTGLGQIMKQLLIKYDNLFNTSFPYSMGWHGAPTGDLSNEDCSHWQLHALYYPPLVRSATIKKFMVGYEMLAQAQRDITPEYAAEALRNLSKRIIPMELNSEIEEDLRRLNNSTSIADNQYEELIDKIFSIFTSANSNIEFSTSFDRRLVSSILTFIFECVKYDFDETSIRSKLDDLQFTNKIRQDRFLNQFNKNLPVIQLYLKQKSIEHDRLLDVNWRLDLQLKTNYTDKLLQPIYILDWTKREKYTTKIDHIQFSCSQESLQELLEKLKDAQSVLHQMQYQQQTKK
;
A
#
# COMPACT_ATOMS: atom_id res chain seq x y z
N MET A 1 -3.40 -19.75 -40.44
CA MET A 1 -4.06 -19.01 -39.34
C MET A 1 -2.99 -18.47 -38.42
N MET A 2 -3.14 -17.26 -37.88
CA MET A 2 -2.24 -16.78 -36.83
C MET A 2 -2.48 -17.58 -35.54
N ASN A 3 -1.41 -17.95 -34.84
CA ASN A 3 -1.53 -18.58 -33.53
C ASN A 3 -2.10 -17.58 -32.52
N PHE A 4 -3.00 -18.04 -31.65
CA PHE A 4 -3.56 -17.18 -30.61
C PHE A 4 -2.47 -16.73 -29.62
N ASP A 5 -2.41 -15.43 -29.35
CA ASP A 5 -1.48 -14.81 -28.41
C ASP A 5 -2.28 -13.88 -27.49
N ARG A 6 -2.40 -14.27 -26.21
CA ARG A 6 -3.15 -13.52 -25.19
C ARG A 6 -2.62 -12.11 -24.95
N THR A 7 -1.39 -11.82 -25.38
CA THR A 7 -0.77 -10.49 -25.23
C THR A 7 -1.11 -9.54 -26.39
N LYS A 8 -1.67 -10.07 -27.49
CA LYS A 8 -1.93 -9.30 -28.73
C LYS A 8 -3.36 -9.39 -29.23
N HIS A 9 -4.05 -10.49 -28.96
CA HIS A 9 -5.37 -10.77 -29.49
C HIS A 9 -6.45 -10.61 -28.41
N SER A 10 -7.60 -10.07 -28.83
CA SER A 10 -8.77 -9.96 -27.96
C SER A 10 -9.26 -11.33 -27.49
N HIS A 11 -9.66 -11.41 -26.22
CA HIS A 11 -10.18 -12.62 -25.60
C HIS A 11 -11.05 -12.26 -24.39
N CYS A 12 -11.87 -13.21 -23.92
CA CYS A 12 -12.68 -13.03 -22.72
C CYS A 12 -12.08 -13.77 -21.53
N ARG A 13 -12.19 -13.19 -20.33
CA ARG A 13 -11.80 -13.81 -19.06
C ARG A 13 -13.00 -13.86 -18.12
N TYR A 14 -13.19 -15.00 -17.47
CA TYR A 14 -14.32 -15.22 -16.58
C TYR A 14 -14.01 -14.74 -15.15
N ASN A 15 -14.95 -14.01 -14.56
CA ASN A 15 -14.94 -13.60 -13.16
C ASN A 15 -15.78 -14.58 -12.33
N PRO A 16 -15.14 -15.50 -11.58
CA PRO A 16 -15.87 -16.50 -10.81
C PRO A 16 -16.56 -15.93 -9.57
N LEU A 17 -16.23 -14.70 -9.13
CA LEU A 17 -16.93 -14.04 -8.03
C LEU A 17 -18.26 -13.42 -8.47
N LYS A 18 -18.37 -13.00 -9.73
CA LYS A 18 -19.56 -12.33 -10.28
C LYS A 18 -20.37 -13.17 -11.25
N ASP A 19 -19.81 -14.26 -11.76
CA ASP A 19 -20.38 -15.05 -12.86
C ASP A 19 -20.55 -14.20 -14.15
N GLU A 20 -19.49 -13.47 -14.48
CA GLU A 20 -19.46 -12.51 -15.59
C GLU A 20 -18.20 -12.69 -16.45
N TRP A 21 -18.22 -12.20 -17.68
CA TRP A 21 -17.07 -12.18 -18.58
C TRP A 21 -16.52 -10.76 -18.78
N VAL A 22 -15.20 -10.66 -18.92
CA VAL A 22 -14.48 -9.41 -19.20
C VAL A 22 -13.77 -9.54 -20.54
N LEU A 23 -14.05 -8.63 -21.47
CA LEU A 23 -13.35 -8.52 -22.75
C LEU A 23 -11.99 -7.85 -22.56
N VAL A 24 -10.92 -8.54 -22.90
CA VAL A 24 -9.55 -8.01 -22.87
C VAL A 24 -9.13 -7.71 -24.30
N SER A 25 -8.68 -6.48 -24.58
CA SER A 25 -8.26 -6.06 -25.93
C SER A 25 -6.92 -5.30 -25.90
N PRO A 26 -5.79 -6.03 -25.78
CA PRO A 26 -4.46 -5.44 -25.55
C PRO A 26 -4.03 -4.39 -26.57
N GLN A 27 -4.46 -4.54 -27.83
CA GLN A 27 -4.14 -3.65 -28.94
C GLN A 27 -4.74 -2.23 -28.81
N ARG A 28 -5.70 -2.01 -27.90
CA ARG A 28 -6.36 -0.69 -27.74
C ARG A 28 -5.48 0.36 -27.05
N LEU A 29 -4.42 -0.06 -26.36
CA LEU A 29 -3.42 0.84 -25.78
C LEU A 29 -2.77 1.77 -26.81
N SER A 30 -2.58 1.31 -28.05
CA SER A 30 -1.93 2.10 -29.11
C SER A 30 -2.86 3.12 -29.77
N ARG A 31 -4.16 3.15 -29.42
CA ARG A 31 -5.10 4.12 -30.01
C ARG A 31 -4.77 5.54 -29.51
N PRO A 32 -4.63 6.54 -30.40
CA PRO A 32 -4.41 7.92 -29.99
C PRO A 32 -5.61 8.43 -29.19
N TRP A 33 -5.34 9.08 -28.04
CA TRP A 33 -6.35 9.71 -27.20
C TRP A 33 -6.46 11.19 -27.57
N GLN A 34 -7.67 11.63 -27.92
CA GLN A 34 -8.02 13.04 -28.19
C GLN A 34 -9.21 13.49 -27.32
N GLY A 35 -9.56 12.70 -26.31
CA GLY A 35 -10.69 12.97 -25.41
C GLY A 35 -10.30 13.90 -24.26
N ARG A 36 -11.18 13.99 -23.26
CA ARG A 36 -10.98 14.80 -22.06
C ARG A 36 -9.68 14.41 -21.35
N VAL A 37 -8.99 15.42 -20.84
CA VAL A 37 -7.81 15.36 -19.99
C VAL A 37 -8.28 15.92 -18.65
N GLU A 38 -8.15 15.14 -17.57
CA GLU A 38 -8.49 15.60 -16.23
C GLU A 38 -7.42 16.57 -15.71
N GLU A 39 -7.78 17.40 -14.73
CA GLU A 39 -6.80 18.22 -14.00
C GLU A 39 -6.01 17.31 -13.03
N ASP A 40 -4.70 17.53 -12.95
CA ASP A 40 -3.87 16.81 -11.98
C ASP A 40 -4.19 17.33 -10.58
N ASP A 41 -4.72 16.44 -9.73
CA ASP A 41 -4.97 16.72 -8.33
C ASP A 41 -3.64 16.54 -7.58
N ASP A 42 -2.83 17.61 -7.55
CA ASP A 42 -1.50 17.64 -6.94
C ASP A 42 -1.55 17.57 -5.39
N GLY A 43 -2.65 17.06 -4.82
CA GLY A 43 -2.88 16.97 -3.39
C GLY A 43 -2.88 18.34 -2.72
N GLY A 44 -3.47 19.32 -3.41
CA GLY A 44 -3.35 20.74 -3.14
C GLY A 44 -3.32 21.08 -1.65
N ASP A 45 -2.22 21.72 -1.25
CA ASP A 45 -1.99 22.30 0.08
C ASP A 45 -3.21 23.14 0.47
N THR A 46 -4.08 22.58 1.32
CA THR A 46 -5.20 23.36 1.84
C THR A 46 -4.58 24.42 2.72
N ASN A 47 -4.53 25.66 2.22
CA ASN A 47 -4.16 26.85 2.99
C ASN A 47 -4.75 26.73 4.40
N ASN A 48 -3.99 26.99 5.46
CA ASN A 48 -4.41 26.85 6.87
C ASN A 48 -5.82 27.41 7.19
N ASN A 49 -6.33 28.36 6.40
CA ASN A 49 -7.68 28.90 6.50
C ASN A 49 -8.83 27.95 6.07
N GLN A 50 -8.58 26.94 5.23
CA GLN A 50 -9.59 25.93 4.84
C GLN A 50 -9.78 24.85 5.91
N GLN A 51 -8.77 24.57 6.73
CA GLN A 51 -8.85 23.58 7.79
C GLN A 51 -9.91 23.93 8.86
N SER A 52 -10.12 25.22 9.15
CA SER A 52 -11.10 25.66 10.16
C SER A 52 -12.56 25.64 9.68
N THR A 53 -12.82 25.46 8.38
CA THR A 53 -14.18 25.47 7.79
C THR A 53 -14.64 24.11 7.27
N ASN A 54 -13.73 23.12 7.22
CA ASN A 54 -14.08 21.78 6.80
C ASN A 54 -14.88 21.05 7.90
N PRO A 55 -16.10 20.55 7.62
CA PRO A 55 -16.98 19.94 8.62
C PRO A 55 -16.45 18.60 9.18
N LEU A 56 -15.38 18.04 8.61
CA LEU A 56 -14.73 16.83 9.12
C LEU A 56 -13.58 17.11 10.07
N CYS A 57 -13.11 18.37 10.16
CA CYS A 57 -11.99 18.74 11.02
C CYS A 57 -12.36 18.75 12.52
N PRO A 58 -11.37 18.56 13.40
CA PRO A 58 -11.52 18.75 14.84
C PRO A 58 -12.03 20.16 15.18
N GLY A 59 -13.02 20.26 16.08
CA GLY A 59 -13.61 21.55 16.48
C GLY A 59 -14.56 22.20 15.48
N ALA A 60 -14.69 21.66 14.25
CA ALA A 60 -15.63 22.18 13.26
C ALA A 60 -17.08 21.85 13.64
N ILE A 61 -18.02 22.76 13.35
CA ILE A 61 -19.45 22.54 13.58
C ILE A 61 -20.05 21.91 12.32
N ARG A 62 -20.71 20.75 12.48
CA ARG A 62 -21.45 20.10 11.39
C ARG A 62 -22.88 20.65 11.29
N ARG A 63 -23.60 20.33 10.22
CA ARG A 63 -24.89 20.96 9.94
C ARG A 63 -26.01 20.47 10.86
N GLU A 64 -26.07 19.17 11.11
CA GLU A 64 -27.13 18.61 11.96
C GLU A 64 -26.84 18.75 13.46
N THR A 65 -25.56 18.77 13.83
CA THR A 65 -25.16 18.90 15.23
C THR A 65 -24.74 20.34 15.55
N SER A 66 -25.50 21.03 16.40
CA SER A 66 -25.08 22.32 16.99
C SER A 66 -23.85 22.22 17.90
N GLN A 67 -23.27 21.02 18.04
CA GLN A 67 -22.03 20.79 18.78
C GLN A 67 -20.84 20.63 17.83
N PRO A 68 -19.67 21.20 18.18
CA PRO A 68 -18.46 21.00 17.39
C PRO A 68 -17.99 19.54 17.47
N ASN A 69 -17.35 19.07 16.41
CA ASN A 69 -16.61 17.82 16.43
C ASN A 69 -15.62 17.85 17.61
N PRO A 70 -15.41 16.71 18.31
CA PRO A 70 -14.39 16.64 19.35
C PRO A 70 -13.01 16.99 18.77
N PHE A 71 -12.11 17.46 19.62
CA PHE A 71 -10.69 17.60 19.27
C PHE A 71 -10.02 16.22 19.24
N TYR A 72 -10.38 15.39 18.26
CA TYR A 72 -9.90 14.01 18.16
C TYR A 72 -8.45 13.96 17.68
N GLU A 73 -7.66 13.04 18.25
CA GLU A 73 -6.23 12.90 17.95
C GLU A 73 -5.92 11.87 16.86
N HIS A 74 -6.81 10.88 16.68
CA HIS A 74 -6.67 9.80 15.70
C HIS A 74 -7.90 9.74 14.77
N THR A 75 -8.71 8.68 14.87
CA THR A 75 -9.92 8.51 14.07
C THR A 75 -11.14 9.11 14.77
N PHE A 76 -12.13 9.54 14.00
CA PHE A 76 -13.42 10.00 14.53
C PHE A 76 -14.58 9.40 13.74
N VAL A 77 -15.55 8.83 14.45
CA VAL A 77 -16.73 8.16 13.88
C VAL A 77 -17.99 8.93 14.26
N PHE A 78 -18.87 9.13 13.29
CA PHE A 78 -20.18 9.75 13.53
C PHE A 78 -21.22 9.27 12.51
N ASP A 79 -22.50 9.43 12.84
CA ASP A 79 -23.59 9.18 11.90
C ASP A 79 -23.64 10.25 10.82
N ASN A 80 -23.77 9.84 9.57
CA ASN A 80 -23.76 10.75 8.43
C ASN A 80 -24.96 11.72 8.53
N ASP A 81 -24.68 13.03 8.49
CA ASP A 81 -25.67 14.11 8.48
C ASP A 81 -26.67 14.02 7.29
N TYR A 82 -26.31 13.30 6.22
CA TYR A 82 -27.17 13.05 5.05
C TYR A 82 -27.23 11.54 4.73
N PRO A 83 -27.88 10.73 5.58
CA PRO A 83 -27.80 9.29 5.48
C PRO A 83 -28.64 8.78 4.30
N ALA A 84 -28.10 7.85 3.53
CA ALA A 84 -28.82 7.17 2.44
C ALA A 84 -29.84 6.14 2.96
N LEU A 85 -29.71 5.72 4.22
CA LEU A 85 -30.52 4.71 4.88
C LEU A 85 -30.91 5.20 6.28
N LEU A 86 -32.14 4.89 6.69
CA LEU A 86 -32.65 5.18 8.03
C LEU A 86 -33.00 3.86 8.73
N SER A 87 -32.78 3.80 10.05
CA SER A 87 -33.04 2.58 10.84
C SER A 87 -34.53 2.40 11.13
N ASP A 88 -35.26 3.50 11.33
CA ASP A 88 -36.59 3.51 11.93
C ASP A 88 -37.67 3.76 10.88
N ILE A 89 -37.73 2.89 9.86
CA ILE A 89 -38.80 2.90 8.86
C ILE A 89 -39.79 1.76 9.18
N ALA A 90 -41.02 2.13 9.56
CA ALA A 90 -42.09 1.16 9.78
C ALA A 90 -42.38 0.39 8.48
N ALA A 91 -42.54 -0.94 8.59
CA ALA A 91 -43.05 -1.72 7.46
C ALA A 91 -44.53 -1.39 7.25
N ASP A 92 -44.91 -0.97 6.05
CA ASP A 92 -46.33 -0.92 5.68
C ASP A 92 -46.82 -2.36 5.41
N GLU A 93 -47.76 -2.84 6.21
CA GLU A 93 -48.35 -4.17 6.03
C GLU A 93 -49.10 -4.31 4.69
N ASN A 94 -49.56 -3.21 4.10
CA ASN A 94 -50.21 -3.22 2.79
C ASN A 94 -49.22 -3.41 1.63
N GLU A 95 -47.95 -3.01 1.81
CA GLU A 95 -46.88 -3.21 0.81
C GLU A 95 -46.38 -4.66 0.82
N LYS A 96 -46.36 -5.33 1.99
CA LYS A 96 -45.97 -6.77 2.08
C LYS A 96 -46.83 -7.68 1.20
N ASN A 97 -48.12 -7.37 1.05
CA ASN A 97 -49.07 -8.18 0.28
C ASN A 97 -48.99 -7.92 -1.25
N LYS A 98 -48.20 -6.95 -1.72
CA LYS A 98 -47.97 -6.67 -3.15
C LYS A 98 -46.69 -7.30 -3.70
N ASN A 99 -45.89 -7.95 -2.86
CA ASN A 99 -44.57 -8.48 -3.23
C ASN A 99 -44.58 -9.81 -4.00
N ASP A 100 -45.75 -10.33 -4.34
CA ASP A 100 -45.92 -11.51 -5.21
C ASP A 100 -46.00 -11.15 -6.71
N ASP A 101 -45.81 -9.88 -7.09
CA ASP A 101 -45.75 -9.48 -8.50
C ASP A 101 -44.35 -9.74 -9.09
N ASP A 102 -44.27 -10.34 -10.28
CA ASP A 102 -42.98 -10.68 -10.93
C ASP A 102 -42.25 -9.47 -11.55
N LEU A 103 -42.92 -8.33 -11.74
CA LEU A 103 -42.39 -7.15 -12.45
C LEU A 103 -42.22 -5.93 -11.54
N PHE A 104 -43.08 -5.75 -10.55
CA PHE A 104 -43.16 -4.54 -9.71
C PHE A 104 -42.98 -4.85 -8.22
N GLN A 105 -41.79 -5.32 -7.86
CA GLN A 105 -41.43 -5.63 -6.48
C GLN A 105 -40.79 -4.42 -5.78
N CYS A 106 -41.21 -4.15 -4.55
CA CYS A 106 -40.64 -3.12 -3.70
C CYS A 106 -40.42 -3.68 -2.29
N HIS A 107 -39.28 -3.39 -1.68
CA HIS A 107 -38.99 -3.81 -0.32
C HIS A 107 -38.47 -2.62 0.48
N VAL A 108 -38.88 -2.56 1.75
CA VAL A 108 -38.35 -1.56 2.68
C VAL A 108 -36.87 -1.83 2.90
N ALA A 109 -36.03 -0.81 2.69
CA ALA A 109 -34.60 -0.84 2.94
C ALA A 109 -34.31 -0.08 4.24
N ARG A 110 -33.75 -0.75 5.25
CA ARG A 110 -33.32 -0.10 6.51
C ARG A 110 -31.83 -0.22 6.68
N GLY A 111 -31.27 0.71 7.43
CA GLY A 111 -29.85 0.73 7.67
C GLY A 111 -29.37 1.96 8.40
N VAL A 112 -28.05 2.06 8.49
CA VAL A 112 -27.36 3.23 9.03
C VAL A 112 -26.16 3.59 8.15
N CYS A 113 -25.87 4.88 8.07
CA CYS A 113 -24.71 5.41 7.36
C CYS A 113 -23.81 6.14 8.37
N LYS A 114 -22.55 5.70 8.49
CA LYS A 114 -21.52 6.34 9.31
C LYS A 114 -20.40 6.88 8.44
N VAL A 115 -19.73 7.92 8.93
CA VAL A 115 -18.48 8.46 8.40
C VAL A 115 -17.36 8.17 9.41
N ILE A 116 -16.20 7.79 8.91
CA ILE A 116 -14.99 7.56 9.71
C ILE A 116 -13.89 8.47 9.18
N CYS A 117 -13.55 9.53 9.90
CA CYS A 117 -12.34 10.32 9.64
C CYS A 117 -11.12 9.50 10.05
N PHE A 118 -10.09 9.47 9.20
CA PHE A 118 -8.89 8.67 9.43
C PHE A 118 -7.87 9.38 10.33
N HIS A 119 -7.77 10.71 10.25
CA HIS A 119 -6.78 11.50 10.97
C HIS A 119 -7.22 12.98 11.05
N PRO A 120 -6.90 13.75 12.11
CA PRO A 120 -7.30 15.16 12.25
C PRO A 120 -6.74 16.10 11.18
N ASN A 121 -5.64 15.72 10.52
CA ASN A 121 -4.99 16.51 9.47
C ASN A 121 -5.57 16.21 8.09
N SER A 122 -6.30 17.18 7.53
CA SER A 122 -6.88 17.13 6.18
C SER A 122 -5.87 16.95 5.03
N ASN A 123 -4.59 17.29 5.25
CA ASN A 123 -3.55 17.18 4.21
C ASN A 123 -2.92 15.78 4.15
N LEU A 124 -3.27 14.86 5.05
CA LEU A 124 -2.78 13.48 5.02
C LEU A 124 -3.69 12.58 4.19
N THR A 125 -3.05 11.61 3.54
CA THR A 125 -3.71 10.47 2.89
C THR A 125 -3.16 9.18 3.49
N LEU A 126 -3.89 8.07 3.39
CA LEU A 126 -3.44 6.75 3.90
C LEU A 126 -1.99 6.38 3.53
N PRO A 127 -1.47 6.59 2.30
CA PRO A 127 -0.05 6.30 2.01
C PRO A 127 0.93 7.17 2.81
N ARG A 128 0.55 8.41 3.15
CA ARG A 128 1.38 9.38 3.91
C ARG A 128 1.28 9.22 5.42
N MET A 129 0.25 8.56 5.93
CA MET A 129 0.04 8.27 7.36
C MET A 129 1.12 7.35 7.94
N THR A 130 1.41 7.46 9.24
CA THR A 130 2.32 6.51 9.91
C THR A 130 1.66 5.14 10.02
N LEU A 131 2.44 4.08 10.28
CA LEU A 131 1.85 2.75 10.51
C LEU A 131 0.97 2.71 11.76
N ASP A 132 1.27 3.56 12.76
CA ASP A 132 0.47 3.71 13.96
C ASP A 132 -0.89 4.33 13.65
N ASP A 133 -0.93 5.42 12.86
CA ASP A 133 -2.18 6.02 12.40
C ASP A 133 -3.05 5.03 11.60
N ILE A 134 -2.44 4.28 10.68
CA ILE A 134 -3.15 3.25 9.89
C ILE A 134 -3.68 2.13 10.79
N SER A 135 -2.96 1.79 11.85
CA SER A 135 -3.42 0.78 12.83
C SER A 135 -4.67 1.27 13.57
N HIS A 136 -4.75 2.56 13.92
CA HIS A 136 -5.97 3.17 14.47
C HIS A 136 -7.14 3.09 13.47
N VAL A 137 -6.89 3.36 12.19
CA VAL A 137 -7.93 3.22 11.13
C VAL A 137 -8.47 1.81 11.05
N ILE A 138 -7.59 0.80 11.00
CA ILE A 138 -7.98 -0.62 10.92
C ILE A 138 -8.77 -1.05 12.16
N LYS A 139 -8.32 -0.63 13.34
CA LYS A 139 -9.03 -0.93 14.59
C LYS A 139 -10.42 -0.31 14.60
N THR A 140 -10.55 0.95 14.19
CA THR A 140 -11.84 1.62 14.09
C THR A 140 -12.77 0.97 13.06
N TRP A 141 -12.24 0.46 11.94
CA TRP A 141 -13.01 -0.36 11.01
C TRP A 141 -13.57 -1.62 11.68
N ILE A 142 -12.74 -2.34 12.44
CA ILE A 142 -13.16 -3.56 13.14
C ILE A 142 -14.19 -3.24 14.23
N ASP A 143 -13.97 -2.20 15.03
CA ASP A 143 -14.87 -1.81 16.11
C ASP A 143 -16.25 -1.42 15.58
N VAL A 144 -16.30 -0.57 14.53
CA VAL A 144 -17.55 -0.18 13.86
C VAL A 144 -18.20 -1.38 13.18
N TYR A 145 -17.42 -2.26 12.56
CA TYR A 145 -17.94 -3.48 11.94
C TYR A 145 -18.62 -4.37 12.98
N GLN A 146 -17.98 -4.60 14.13
CA GLN A 146 -18.51 -5.45 15.20
C GLN A 146 -19.80 -4.89 15.82
N ASP A 147 -19.87 -3.57 16.07
CA ASP A 147 -21.09 -2.93 16.59
C ASP A 147 -22.29 -3.13 15.65
N LEU A 148 -22.05 -2.95 14.34
CA LEU A 148 -23.11 -3.04 13.33
C LEU A 148 -23.45 -4.49 12.93
N ALA A 149 -22.48 -5.41 12.98
CA ALA A 149 -22.63 -6.81 12.59
C ALA A 149 -23.68 -7.55 13.42
N SER A 150 -23.94 -7.13 14.67
CA SER A 150 -24.98 -7.73 15.50
C SER A 150 -26.41 -7.40 15.05
N LYS A 151 -26.59 -6.30 14.29
CA LYS A 151 -27.90 -5.73 13.94
C LYS A 151 -28.25 -5.86 12.46
N TYR A 152 -27.25 -5.87 11.58
CA TYR A 152 -27.43 -5.76 10.14
C TYR A 152 -26.85 -6.96 9.40
N GLN A 153 -27.50 -7.34 8.29
CA GLN A 153 -27.10 -8.47 7.44
C GLN A 153 -25.80 -8.22 6.68
N TRP A 154 -25.53 -6.95 6.35
CA TRP A 154 -24.34 -6.54 5.63
C TRP A 154 -23.81 -5.23 6.18
N VAL A 155 -22.49 -5.17 6.37
CA VAL A 155 -21.77 -3.96 6.78
C VAL A 155 -20.73 -3.64 5.70
N GLN A 156 -21.00 -2.62 4.90
CA GLN A 156 -20.14 -2.20 3.80
C GLN A 156 -19.23 -1.06 4.25
N ILE A 157 -17.96 -1.37 4.49
CA ILE A 157 -16.90 -0.37 4.66
C ILE A 157 -16.34 -0.03 3.27
N PHE A 158 -16.28 1.25 2.93
CA PHE A 158 -15.74 1.71 1.64
C PHE A 158 -15.17 3.14 1.71
N GLU A 159 -14.15 3.40 0.91
CA GLU A 159 -13.53 4.72 0.73
C GLU A 159 -13.64 5.14 -0.74
N ASN A 160 -13.97 6.41 -0.97
CA ASN A 160 -13.84 7.06 -2.27
C ASN A 160 -12.76 8.14 -2.14
N ARG A 161 -11.60 7.93 -2.78
CA ARG A 161 -10.46 8.85 -2.77
C ARG A 161 -10.39 9.63 -4.08
N GLY A 162 -10.27 10.95 -3.96
CA GLY A 162 -10.09 11.88 -5.07
C GLY A 162 -11.41 12.29 -5.74
N ASP A 163 -11.43 13.52 -6.27
CA ASP A 163 -12.62 14.13 -6.89
C ASP A 163 -13.14 13.32 -8.09
N MET A 164 -12.24 12.66 -8.82
CA MET A 164 -12.58 11.76 -9.92
C MET A 164 -13.51 10.61 -9.53
N MET A 165 -13.52 10.22 -8.25
CA MET A 165 -14.38 9.16 -7.70
C MET A 165 -15.64 9.73 -7.02
N GLY A 166 -15.91 11.03 -7.18
CA GLY A 166 -17.07 11.70 -6.60
C GLY A 166 -16.91 12.01 -5.11
N CYS A 167 -15.68 12.00 -4.58
CA CYS A 167 -15.42 12.55 -3.26
C CYS A 167 -15.54 14.07 -3.30
N SER A 168 -16.32 14.65 -2.39
CA SER A 168 -16.56 16.10 -2.34
C SER A 168 -15.87 16.80 -1.18
N ASN A 169 -15.20 16.05 -0.30
CA ASN A 169 -14.46 16.57 0.84
C ASN A 169 -13.05 15.97 0.89
N PRO A 170 -11.98 16.79 0.84
CA PRO A 170 -10.61 16.30 0.76
C PRO A 170 -10.07 15.71 2.07
N HIS A 171 -10.75 15.89 3.19
CA HIS A 171 -10.32 15.32 4.47
C HIS A 171 -10.31 13.78 4.41
N PRO A 172 -9.28 13.09 4.92
CA PRO A 172 -9.14 11.65 4.75
C PRO A 172 -10.21 10.90 5.55
N HIS A 173 -11.11 10.21 4.87
CA HIS A 173 -12.22 9.49 5.50
C HIS A 173 -12.70 8.30 4.66
N CYS A 174 -13.43 7.40 5.31
CA CYS A 174 -14.27 6.41 4.64
C CYS A 174 -15.71 6.51 5.13
N GLN A 175 -16.57 5.67 4.55
CA GLN A 175 -17.95 5.51 4.97
C GLN A 175 -18.23 4.05 5.34
N VAL A 176 -19.23 3.86 6.19
CA VAL A 176 -19.78 2.55 6.53
C VAL A 176 -21.28 2.60 6.37
N TRP A 177 -21.81 1.80 5.44
CA TRP A 177 -23.25 1.64 5.26
C TRP A 177 -23.62 0.22 5.69
N ALA A 178 -24.50 0.10 6.68
CA ALA A 178 -25.01 -1.18 7.14
C ALA A 178 -26.48 -1.34 6.76
N THR A 179 -26.86 -2.51 6.24
CA THR A 179 -28.20 -2.79 5.69
C THR A 179 -28.82 -4.04 6.28
N ASP A 180 -30.15 -4.03 6.44
CA ASP A 180 -30.95 -5.21 6.84
C ASP A 180 -31.22 -6.20 5.69
N PHE A 181 -30.60 -5.97 4.54
CA PHE A 181 -30.62 -6.83 3.36
C PHE A 181 -29.20 -7.02 2.81
N LEU A 182 -29.01 -8.04 1.96
CA LEU A 182 -27.79 -8.24 1.19
C LEU A 182 -27.80 -7.40 -0.10
N PRO A 183 -26.86 -6.45 -0.28
CA PRO A 183 -26.72 -5.71 -1.54
C PRO A 183 -26.36 -6.61 -2.72
N ASN A 184 -26.58 -6.14 -3.95
CA ASN A 184 -26.40 -6.92 -5.18
C ASN A 184 -25.04 -7.62 -5.28
N GLU A 185 -23.94 -6.90 -5.06
CA GLU A 185 -22.58 -7.45 -5.11
C GLU A 185 -22.34 -8.52 -4.03
N ALA A 186 -22.84 -8.30 -2.82
CA ALA A 186 -22.74 -9.24 -1.72
C ALA A 186 -23.54 -10.52 -2.01
N ARG A 187 -24.76 -10.38 -2.51
CA ARG A 187 -25.65 -11.49 -2.87
C ARG A 187 -25.05 -12.37 -3.96
N ILE A 188 -24.52 -11.76 -5.03
CA ILE A 188 -23.88 -12.52 -6.13
C ILE A 188 -22.65 -13.27 -5.61
N LYS A 189 -21.75 -12.59 -4.86
CA LYS A 189 -20.56 -13.21 -4.29
C LYS A 189 -20.87 -14.29 -3.25
N HIS A 190 -21.95 -14.14 -2.48
CA HIS A 190 -22.43 -15.17 -1.56
C HIS A 190 -22.76 -16.44 -2.35
N ARG A 191 -23.59 -16.31 -3.39
CA ARG A 191 -24.01 -17.42 -4.26
C ARG A 191 -22.82 -18.09 -4.93
N THR A 192 -22.00 -17.33 -5.66
CA THR A 192 -20.92 -17.89 -6.49
C THR A 192 -19.83 -18.59 -5.66
N GLN A 193 -19.48 -18.04 -4.49
CA GLN A 193 -18.55 -18.70 -3.58
C GLN A 193 -19.15 -19.99 -2.98
N LYS A 194 -20.45 -19.98 -2.62
CA LYS A 194 -21.16 -21.16 -2.12
C LYS A 194 -21.26 -22.26 -3.17
N ASP A 195 -21.55 -21.89 -4.42
CA ASP A 195 -21.62 -22.81 -5.56
C ASP A 195 -20.25 -23.45 -5.82
N TYR A 196 -19.18 -22.65 -5.79
CA TYR A 196 -17.82 -23.17 -5.91
C TYR A 196 -17.47 -24.11 -4.76
N PHE A 197 -17.72 -23.72 -3.52
CA PHE A 197 -17.46 -24.52 -2.33
C PHE A 197 -18.16 -25.88 -2.39
N THR A 198 -19.44 -25.88 -2.80
CA THR A 198 -20.23 -27.11 -2.97
C THR A 198 -19.67 -27.97 -4.10
N LYS A 199 -19.37 -27.37 -5.25
CA LYS A 199 -18.84 -28.06 -6.43
C LYS A 199 -17.43 -28.66 -6.20
N HIS A 200 -16.64 -28.02 -5.35
CA HIS A 200 -15.24 -28.37 -5.09
C HIS A 200 -15.03 -28.97 -3.70
N ASN A 201 -16.03 -29.68 -3.17
CA ASN A 201 -15.94 -30.50 -1.95
C ASN A 201 -15.41 -29.74 -0.72
N GLY A 202 -15.83 -28.50 -0.54
CA GLY A 202 -15.45 -27.65 0.59
C GLY A 202 -14.20 -26.81 0.37
N ASN A 203 -13.64 -26.77 -0.85
CA ASN A 203 -12.57 -25.83 -1.15
C ASN A 203 -13.09 -24.40 -1.31
N VAL A 204 -12.43 -23.45 -0.67
CA VAL A 204 -12.78 -22.03 -0.73
C VAL A 204 -12.21 -21.39 -2.00
N LEU A 205 -13.07 -20.79 -2.82
CA LEU A 205 -12.76 -20.21 -4.13
C LEU A 205 -11.50 -19.35 -4.11
N LEU A 206 -11.43 -18.37 -3.22
CA LEU A 206 -10.33 -17.41 -3.20
C LEU A 206 -9.04 -17.99 -2.60
N LEU A 207 -9.11 -19.00 -1.73
CA LEU A 207 -7.92 -19.69 -1.24
C LEU A 207 -7.29 -20.55 -2.33
N ASP A 208 -8.11 -21.26 -3.10
CA ASP A 208 -7.62 -21.99 -4.27
C ASP A 208 -7.10 -21.03 -5.34
N TYR A 209 -7.73 -19.87 -5.53
CA TYR A 209 -7.20 -18.83 -6.40
C TYR A 209 -5.80 -18.35 -5.98
N ILE A 210 -5.57 -18.05 -4.68
CA ILE A 210 -4.24 -17.70 -4.15
C ILE A 210 -3.22 -18.81 -4.48
N LYS A 211 -3.55 -20.08 -4.17
CA LYS A 211 -2.63 -21.20 -4.43
C LYS A 211 -2.23 -21.27 -5.90
N ARG A 212 -3.18 -21.06 -6.81
CA ARG A 212 -2.93 -21.09 -8.26
C ARG A 212 -2.09 -19.91 -8.72
N GLU A 213 -2.32 -18.71 -8.20
CA GLU A 213 -1.47 -17.54 -8.48
C GLU A 213 0.01 -17.80 -8.13
N PHE A 214 0.27 -18.48 -7.00
CA PHE A 214 1.63 -18.83 -6.59
C PHE A 214 2.22 -19.99 -7.40
N ASN A 215 1.47 -21.09 -7.56
CA ASN A 215 2.01 -22.35 -8.06
C ASN A 215 1.93 -22.49 -9.58
N GLU A 216 0.76 -22.24 -10.17
CA GLU A 216 0.52 -22.43 -11.61
C GLU A 216 0.99 -21.22 -12.42
N PHE A 217 0.70 -20.02 -11.92
CA PHE A 217 0.95 -18.78 -12.63
C PHE A 217 2.22 -18.06 -12.20
N LYS A 218 3.05 -18.69 -11.35
CA LYS A 218 4.38 -18.22 -10.93
C LYS A 218 4.39 -16.74 -10.50
N LYS A 219 3.35 -16.31 -9.80
CA LYS A 219 3.18 -14.95 -9.29
C LYS A 219 3.07 -13.84 -10.35
N GLU A 220 2.71 -14.16 -11.60
CA GLU A 220 2.69 -13.18 -12.71
C GLU A 220 1.81 -11.94 -12.39
N ARG A 221 0.69 -12.15 -11.67
CA ARG A 221 -0.26 -11.10 -11.26
C ARG A 221 -0.11 -10.61 -9.81
N VAL A 222 0.85 -11.14 -9.05
CA VAL A 222 1.11 -10.69 -7.66
C VAL A 222 1.81 -9.35 -7.68
N VAL A 223 1.24 -8.35 -7.01
CA VAL A 223 1.81 -7.00 -6.91
C VAL A 223 2.76 -6.90 -5.73
N ILE A 224 2.25 -7.24 -4.54
CA ILE A 224 2.99 -7.28 -3.28
C ILE A 224 2.40 -8.36 -2.37
N ASP A 225 3.23 -8.93 -1.50
CA ASP A 225 2.80 -9.81 -0.42
C ASP A 225 3.65 -9.58 0.83
N ASN A 226 3.07 -9.88 1.99
CA ASN A 226 3.79 -9.99 3.26
C ASN A 226 3.45 -11.33 3.92
N GLU A 227 3.75 -11.50 5.21
CA GLU A 227 3.50 -12.77 5.91
C GLU A 227 2.03 -13.20 5.85
N HIS A 228 1.10 -12.26 6.05
CA HIS A 228 -0.32 -12.56 6.22
C HIS A 228 -1.18 -12.23 5.01
N TRP A 229 -0.74 -11.33 4.13
CA TRP A 229 -1.57 -10.73 3.09
C TRP A 229 -0.95 -10.84 1.70
N LEU A 230 -1.83 -10.80 0.70
CA LEU A 230 -1.50 -10.80 -0.71
C LEU A 230 -2.27 -9.70 -1.43
N VAL A 231 -1.60 -8.97 -2.32
CA VAL A 231 -2.22 -8.10 -3.32
C VAL A 231 -1.96 -8.65 -4.71
N VAL A 232 -3.02 -8.85 -5.48
CA VAL A 232 -2.97 -9.27 -6.88
C VAL A 232 -3.75 -8.31 -7.76
N VAL A 233 -3.38 -8.19 -9.03
CA VAL A 233 -4.33 -7.75 -10.06
C VAL A 233 -5.14 -8.98 -10.45
N PRO A 234 -6.45 -9.07 -10.14
CA PRO A 234 -7.19 -10.31 -10.37
C PRO A 234 -7.20 -10.67 -11.85
N TYR A 235 -7.20 -11.97 -12.17
CA TYR A 235 -7.23 -12.47 -13.56
C TYR A 235 -8.39 -11.88 -14.37
N TRP A 236 -9.49 -11.56 -13.69
CA TRP A 236 -10.73 -11.00 -14.21
C TRP A 236 -10.91 -9.50 -13.90
N ALA A 237 -9.84 -8.79 -13.56
CA ALA A 237 -9.89 -7.35 -13.29
C ALA A 237 -10.59 -6.57 -14.41
N VAL A 238 -11.43 -5.60 -14.08
CA VAL A 238 -12.13 -4.72 -15.03
C VAL A 238 -11.44 -3.37 -15.12
N TRP A 239 -11.09 -2.79 -13.98
CA TRP A 239 -10.38 -1.51 -13.93
C TRP A 239 -8.90 -1.70 -14.30
N PRO A 240 -8.22 -0.66 -14.85
CA PRO A 240 -6.90 -0.82 -15.44
C PRO A 240 -5.89 -1.42 -14.46
N TYR A 241 -5.76 -0.77 -13.30
CA TYR A 241 -4.88 -1.17 -12.20
C TYR A 241 -5.69 -1.68 -10.99
N GLU A 242 -6.83 -2.34 -11.26
CA GLU A 242 -7.63 -3.00 -10.22
C GLU A 242 -6.77 -3.93 -9.38
N THR A 243 -6.92 -3.89 -8.06
CA THR A 243 -6.28 -4.87 -7.19
C THR A 243 -7.27 -5.50 -6.22
N MET A 244 -6.97 -6.75 -5.85
CA MET A 244 -7.65 -7.48 -4.79
C MET A 244 -6.63 -7.77 -3.69
N LEU A 245 -6.96 -7.33 -2.48
CA LEU A 245 -6.18 -7.54 -1.26
C LEU A 245 -6.90 -8.58 -0.40
N LEU A 246 -6.24 -9.67 -0.03
CA LEU A 246 -6.84 -10.76 0.72
C LEU A 246 -5.84 -11.44 1.67
N PRO A 247 -6.29 -11.94 2.83
CA PRO A 247 -5.42 -12.67 3.73
C PRO A 247 -5.10 -14.04 3.14
N LYS A 248 -3.90 -14.55 3.46
CA LYS A 248 -3.42 -15.87 3.05
C LYS A 248 -4.07 -16.99 3.88
N ARG A 249 -4.49 -16.67 5.12
CA ARG A 249 -5.30 -17.55 5.97
C ARG A 249 -6.77 -17.49 5.53
N HIS A 250 -7.51 -18.57 5.81
CA HIS A 250 -8.97 -18.55 5.72
C HIS A 250 -9.54 -17.62 6.80
N VAL A 251 -10.14 -16.51 6.37
CA VAL A 251 -10.74 -15.48 7.24
C VAL A 251 -12.10 -15.14 6.65
N LEU A 252 -13.18 -15.21 7.43
CA LEU A 252 -14.52 -14.94 6.92
C LEU A 252 -14.85 -13.46 6.95
N ARG A 253 -14.54 -12.77 8.06
CA ARG A 253 -14.92 -11.38 8.31
C ARG A 253 -13.73 -10.56 8.79
N LEU A 254 -13.85 -9.23 8.67
CA LEU A 254 -12.81 -8.30 9.11
C LEU A 254 -12.55 -8.41 10.63
N SER A 255 -13.58 -8.72 11.41
CA SER A 255 -13.51 -8.96 12.85
C SER A 255 -12.76 -10.24 13.26
N ASP A 256 -12.46 -11.13 12.31
CA ASP A 256 -11.82 -12.43 12.57
C ASP A 256 -10.28 -12.35 12.39
N LEU A 257 -9.75 -11.14 12.17
CA LEU A 257 -8.32 -10.87 12.03
C LEU A 257 -7.62 -10.85 13.39
N THR A 258 -6.49 -11.56 13.46
CA THR A 258 -5.57 -11.48 14.60
C THR A 258 -4.80 -10.16 14.60
N ASP A 259 -4.21 -9.78 15.73
CA ASP A 259 -3.44 -8.53 15.86
C ASP A 259 -2.24 -8.47 14.89
N ASP A 260 -1.57 -9.60 14.65
CA ASP A 260 -0.47 -9.70 13.69
C ASP A 260 -0.98 -9.50 12.25
N GLU A 261 -2.15 -10.05 11.93
CA GLU A 261 -2.78 -9.85 10.62
C GLU A 261 -3.26 -8.40 10.43
N GLN A 262 -3.75 -7.74 11.48
CA GLN A 262 -4.10 -6.31 11.43
C GLN A 262 -2.86 -5.44 11.22
N THR A 263 -1.76 -5.74 11.91
CA THR A 263 -0.46 -5.07 11.70
C THR A 263 0.05 -5.28 10.28
N GLY A 264 -0.01 -6.53 9.79
CA GLY A 264 0.34 -6.87 8.41
C GLY A 264 -0.55 -6.17 7.38
N LEU A 265 -1.83 -5.96 7.70
CA LEU A 265 -2.77 -5.26 6.84
C LEU A 265 -2.36 -3.80 6.66
N GLY A 266 -2.03 -3.10 7.74
CA GLY A 266 -1.60 -1.70 7.66
C GLY A 266 -0.33 -1.53 6.83
N GLN A 267 0.63 -2.45 6.98
CA GLN A 267 1.88 -2.43 6.21
C GLN A 267 1.66 -2.66 4.71
N ILE A 268 0.81 -3.62 4.34
CA ILE A 268 0.60 -3.95 2.93
C ILE A 268 -0.30 -2.91 2.24
N MET A 269 -1.31 -2.38 2.93
CA MET A 269 -2.13 -1.27 2.42
C MET A 269 -1.27 -0.06 2.15
N LYS A 270 -0.42 0.36 3.11
CA LYS A 270 0.50 1.47 2.91
C LYS A 270 1.37 1.26 1.67
N GLN A 271 1.98 0.08 1.51
CA GLN A 271 2.80 -0.23 0.34
C GLN A 271 2.01 -0.20 -0.97
N LEU A 272 0.78 -0.72 -0.99
CA LEU A 272 -0.08 -0.69 -2.17
C LEU A 272 -0.41 0.75 -2.58
N LEU A 273 -0.85 1.57 -1.63
CA LEU A 273 -1.27 2.95 -1.89
C LEU A 273 -0.09 3.83 -2.31
N ILE A 274 1.11 3.59 -1.78
CA ILE A 274 2.34 4.24 -2.25
C ILE A 274 2.61 3.86 -3.72
N LYS A 275 2.49 2.58 -4.07
CA LYS A 275 2.67 2.12 -5.45
C LYS A 275 1.64 2.73 -6.39
N TYR A 276 0.40 2.92 -5.92
CA TYR A 276 -0.61 3.63 -6.69
C TYR A 276 -0.22 5.09 -6.93
N ASP A 277 0.16 5.83 -5.89
CA ASP A 277 0.56 7.23 -6.03
C ASP A 277 1.78 7.39 -6.95
N ASN A 278 2.76 6.48 -6.85
CA ASN A 278 3.96 6.47 -7.68
C ASN A 278 3.72 6.08 -9.14
N LEU A 279 2.59 5.45 -9.48
CA LEU A 279 2.36 4.94 -10.84
C LEU A 279 2.29 6.09 -11.85
N PHE A 280 1.70 7.21 -11.45
CA PHE A 280 1.62 8.44 -12.24
C PHE A 280 2.07 9.68 -11.46
N ASN A 281 2.80 9.50 -10.35
CA ASN A 281 3.28 10.56 -9.46
C ASN A 281 2.19 11.58 -9.09
N THR A 282 1.04 11.08 -8.63
CA THR A 282 -0.13 11.90 -8.26
C THR A 282 -0.89 11.24 -7.11
N SER A 283 -1.77 11.97 -6.43
CA SER A 283 -2.70 11.38 -5.46
C SER A 283 -3.66 10.44 -6.19
N PHE A 284 -3.40 9.13 -6.15
CA PHE A 284 -4.06 8.20 -7.06
C PHE A 284 -5.52 7.95 -6.63
N PRO A 285 -6.51 8.29 -7.47
CA PRO A 285 -7.92 8.12 -7.14
C PRO A 285 -8.32 6.65 -7.16
N TYR A 286 -9.25 6.26 -6.27
CA TYR A 286 -9.88 4.95 -6.30
C TYR A 286 -11.16 4.93 -5.47
N SER A 287 -12.02 3.96 -5.76
CA SER A 287 -12.99 3.46 -4.80
C SER A 287 -12.48 2.13 -4.26
N MET A 288 -12.52 1.93 -2.95
CA MET A 288 -12.19 0.65 -2.34
C MET A 288 -13.24 0.22 -1.34
N GLY A 289 -13.31 -1.08 -1.06
CA GLY A 289 -14.18 -1.57 0.00
C GLY A 289 -13.93 -3.02 0.37
N TRP A 290 -14.39 -3.38 1.56
CA TRP A 290 -14.25 -4.72 2.15
C TRP A 290 -15.46 -5.60 1.86
N HIS A 291 -15.20 -6.87 1.57
CA HIS A 291 -16.22 -7.91 1.40
C HIS A 291 -15.84 -9.11 2.29
N GLY A 292 -16.70 -9.44 3.24
CA GLY A 292 -16.60 -10.62 4.11
C GLY A 292 -17.93 -11.35 4.19
N ALA A 293 -17.99 -12.42 4.98
CA ALA A 293 -19.23 -13.15 5.20
C ALA A 293 -20.36 -12.26 5.78
N PRO A 294 -21.63 -12.50 5.41
CA PRO A 294 -22.78 -11.81 5.98
C PRO A 294 -22.84 -11.88 7.51
N THR A 295 -23.56 -10.94 8.11
CA THR A 295 -23.70 -10.77 9.56
C THR A 295 -25.18 -10.78 9.96
N GLY A 296 -25.54 -10.29 11.15
CA GLY A 296 -26.93 -10.23 11.61
C GLY A 296 -27.55 -11.61 11.78
N ASP A 297 -28.82 -11.75 11.41
CA ASP A 297 -29.54 -13.03 11.41
C ASP A 297 -28.91 -14.08 10.49
N LEU A 298 -28.28 -13.67 9.38
CA LEU A 298 -27.54 -14.55 8.46
C LEU A 298 -26.23 -15.09 9.05
N SER A 299 -25.74 -14.55 10.17
CA SER A 299 -24.53 -15.07 10.83
C SER A 299 -24.69 -16.48 11.40
N ASN A 300 -25.93 -16.94 11.59
CA ASN A 300 -26.26 -18.28 12.06
C ASN A 300 -26.13 -19.36 10.97
N GLU A 301 -26.01 -18.96 9.71
CA GLU A 301 -25.79 -19.89 8.60
C GLU A 301 -24.31 -20.26 8.45
N ASP A 302 -24.04 -21.43 7.86
CA ASP A 302 -22.68 -21.80 7.48
C ASP A 302 -22.17 -20.88 6.36
N CYS A 303 -21.21 -20.03 6.73
CA CYS A 303 -20.52 -19.10 5.83
C CYS A 303 -19.08 -19.54 5.51
N SER A 304 -18.72 -20.81 5.73
CA SER A 304 -17.36 -21.32 5.51
C SER A 304 -16.85 -21.16 4.07
N HIS A 305 -17.75 -20.96 3.11
CA HIS A 305 -17.41 -20.67 1.70
C HIS A 305 -16.84 -19.28 1.46
N TRP A 306 -16.98 -18.35 2.40
CA TRP A 306 -16.48 -16.99 2.25
C TRP A 306 -14.98 -16.89 2.49
N GLN A 307 -14.37 -15.91 1.81
CA GLN A 307 -13.04 -15.41 2.11
C GLN A 307 -13.07 -13.88 2.10
N LEU A 308 -12.61 -13.27 3.19
CA LEU A 308 -12.44 -11.83 3.31
C LEU A 308 -11.53 -11.30 2.21
N HIS A 309 -11.94 -10.22 1.55
CA HIS A 309 -11.11 -9.52 0.58
C HIS A 309 -11.52 -8.05 0.45
N ALA A 310 -10.56 -7.18 0.16
CA ALA A 310 -10.78 -5.82 -0.29
C ALA A 310 -10.54 -5.71 -1.79
N LEU A 311 -11.28 -4.82 -2.44
CA LEU A 311 -11.12 -4.49 -3.86
C LEU A 311 -10.82 -3.00 -4.01
N TYR A 312 -9.89 -2.67 -4.90
CA TYR A 312 -9.55 -1.30 -5.28
C TYR A 312 -9.86 -1.10 -6.75
N TYR A 313 -10.66 -0.08 -7.08
CA TYR A 313 -11.12 0.25 -8.42
C TYR A 313 -10.61 1.64 -8.84
N PRO A 314 -9.34 1.75 -9.28
CA PRO A 314 -8.79 3.01 -9.74
C PRO A 314 -9.18 3.31 -11.20
N PRO A 315 -9.54 4.55 -11.54
CA PRO A 315 -9.98 4.93 -12.87
C PRO A 315 -8.82 5.25 -13.83
N LEU A 316 -7.65 5.66 -13.34
CA LEU A 316 -6.53 6.11 -14.19
C LEU A 316 -5.97 4.96 -15.05
N VAL A 317 -5.57 5.26 -16.29
CA VAL A 317 -5.13 4.24 -17.26
C VAL A 317 -3.75 4.51 -17.87
N ARG A 318 -3.45 5.74 -18.29
CA ARG A 318 -2.21 6.07 -19.03
C ARG A 318 -1.33 7.13 -18.36
N SER A 319 -1.95 8.06 -17.64
CA SER A 319 -1.30 9.17 -16.94
C SER A 319 -2.21 9.65 -15.82
N ALA A 320 -1.73 10.61 -15.01
CA ALA A 320 -2.49 11.28 -13.97
C ALA A 320 -3.78 11.95 -14.50
N THR A 321 -3.76 12.37 -15.77
CA THR A 321 -4.86 13.07 -16.43
C THR A 321 -5.77 12.20 -17.32
N ILE A 322 -5.44 10.93 -17.57
CA ILE A 322 -6.22 10.07 -18.48
C ILE A 322 -6.84 8.90 -17.72
N LYS A 323 -8.17 8.94 -17.61
CA LYS A 323 -8.98 7.89 -16.97
C LYS A 323 -9.70 6.98 -17.96
N LYS A 324 -10.05 5.80 -17.47
CA LYS A 324 -10.98 4.86 -18.08
C LYS A 324 -12.41 5.37 -17.92
N PHE A 325 -13.20 5.26 -18.98
CA PHE A 325 -14.64 5.51 -18.98
C PHE A 325 -15.37 4.17 -19.12
N MET A 326 -16.20 3.80 -18.14
CA MET A 326 -17.09 2.63 -18.19
C MET A 326 -18.43 3.06 -18.79
N VAL A 327 -18.51 3.12 -20.12
CA VAL A 327 -19.64 3.68 -20.86
C VAL A 327 -19.99 2.84 -22.09
N GLY A 328 -21.06 3.16 -22.81
CA GLY A 328 -21.34 2.60 -24.14
C GLY A 328 -21.41 1.06 -24.15
N TYR A 329 -20.36 0.41 -24.66
CA TYR A 329 -20.28 -1.06 -24.71
C TYR A 329 -20.27 -1.68 -23.31
N GLU A 330 -19.56 -1.09 -22.35
CA GLU A 330 -19.52 -1.59 -20.97
C GLU A 330 -20.86 -1.45 -20.23
N MET A 331 -21.72 -0.49 -20.59
CA MET A 331 -23.05 -0.32 -19.99
C MET A 331 -24.13 -1.18 -20.65
N LEU A 332 -23.96 -1.55 -21.92
CA LEU A 332 -25.00 -2.20 -22.73
C LEU A 332 -24.68 -3.65 -23.12
N ALA A 333 -23.45 -4.13 -22.89
CA ALA A 333 -23.02 -5.48 -23.26
C ALA A 333 -22.20 -6.16 -22.16
N GLN A 334 -20.91 -5.83 -22.03
CA GLN A 334 -20.04 -6.44 -21.02
C GLN A 334 -18.82 -5.57 -20.73
N ALA A 335 -18.23 -5.74 -19.57
CA ALA A 335 -17.01 -5.03 -19.18
C ALA A 335 -15.86 -5.29 -20.17
N GLN A 336 -15.10 -4.24 -20.48
CA GLN A 336 -13.96 -4.30 -21.38
C GLN A 336 -12.73 -3.64 -20.75
N ARG A 337 -11.53 -4.14 -21.03
CA ARG A 337 -10.26 -3.53 -20.60
C ARG A 337 -9.21 -3.50 -21.71
N ASP A 338 -8.40 -2.44 -21.70
CA ASP A 338 -7.39 -2.16 -22.73
C ASP A 338 -6.01 -2.72 -22.40
N ILE A 339 -5.67 -2.83 -21.11
CA ILE A 339 -4.36 -3.33 -20.63
C ILE A 339 -4.54 -4.72 -20.04
N THR A 340 -3.60 -5.66 -20.16
CA THR A 340 -3.78 -6.98 -19.53
C THR A 340 -3.59 -6.91 -18.02
N PRO A 341 -4.23 -7.79 -17.22
CA PRO A 341 -3.97 -7.91 -15.79
C PRO A 341 -2.49 -8.19 -15.46
N GLU A 342 -1.81 -8.96 -16.30
CA GLU A 342 -0.38 -9.29 -16.13
C GLU A 342 0.50 -8.05 -16.29
N TYR A 343 0.24 -7.22 -17.31
CA TYR A 343 0.96 -5.97 -17.52
C TYR A 343 0.72 -4.98 -16.37
N ALA A 344 -0.53 -4.84 -15.93
CA ALA A 344 -0.86 -3.96 -14.81
C ALA A 344 -0.15 -4.38 -13.52
N ALA A 345 -0.09 -5.69 -13.23
CA ALA A 345 0.62 -6.20 -12.07
C ALA A 345 2.13 -5.96 -12.16
N GLU A 346 2.73 -6.16 -13.34
CA GLU A 346 4.14 -5.85 -13.59
C GLU A 346 4.48 -4.38 -13.38
N ALA A 347 3.66 -3.48 -13.95
CA ALA A 347 3.82 -2.05 -13.77
C ALA A 347 3.80 -1.67 -12.28
N LEU A 348 2.79 -2.12 -11.52
CA LEU A 348 2.69 -1.82 -10.08
C LEU A 348 3.84 -2.43 -9.27
N ARG A 349 4.23 -3.67 -9.58
CA ARG A 349 5.26 -4.41 -8.85
C ARG A 349 6.63 -3.74 -8.97
N ASN A 350 6.95 -3.19 -10.13
CA ASN A 350 8.25 -2.55 -10.43
C ASN A 350 8.41 -1.14 -9.82
N LEU A 351 7.34 -0.53 -9.30
CA LEU A 351 7.42 0.79 -8.66
C LEU A 351 8.07 0.75 -7.28
N SER A 352 8.62 1.89 -6.84
CA SER A 352 9.18 2.04 -5.49
C SER A 352 8.12 1.77 -4.41
N LYS A 353 8.58 1.29 -3.24
CA LYS A 353 7.77 1.11 -2.03
C LYS A 353 7.73 2.37 -1.16
N ARG A 354 8.35 3.47 -1.60
CA ARG A 354 8.40 4.78 -0.92
C ARG A 354 7.74 5.83 -1.79
N ILE A 355 7.08 6.82 -1.19
CA ILE A 355 6.35 7.86 -1.93
C ILE A 355 7.32 8.71 -2.76
N ILE A 356 6.93 8.95 -4.00
CA ILE A 356 7.48 9.95 -4.91
C ILE A 356 6.33 10.96 -5.11
N PRO A 357 6.49 12.23 -4.72
CA PRO A 357 7.75 12.97 -4.70
C PRO A 357 8.41 13.08 -3.33
N MET A 358 9.74 13.12 -3.35
CA MET A 358 10.55 13.58 -2.22
C MET A 358 10.21 15.05 -1.93
N GLU A 359 9.52 15.31 -0.83
CA GLU A 359 9.27 16.67 -0.34
C GLU A 359 10.54 17.21 0.32
N LEU A 360 11.08 18.29 -0.23
CA LEU A 360 12.20 19.02 0.36
C LEU A 360 11.66 20.29 1.01
N ASN A 361 12.27 20.70 2.12
CA ASN A 361 11.99 22.02 2.69
C ASN A 361 12.26 23.10 1.62
N SER A 362 11.40 24.12 1.52
CA SER A 362 11.54 25.25 0.60
C SER A 362 12.93 25.90 0.62
N GLU A 363 13.59 25.92 1.77
CA GLU A 363 14.97 26.42 1.92
C GLU A 363 16.00 25.57 1.16
N ILE A 364 15.82 24.25 1.14
CA ILE A 364 16.69 23.31 0.41
C ILE A 364 16.45 23.46 -1.09
N GLU A 365 15.18 23.62 -1.51
CA GLU A 365 14.84 23.83 -2.91
C GLU A 365 15.47 25.10 -3.48
N GLU A 366 15.43 26.20 -2.72
CA GLU A 366 16.05 27.47 -3.11
C GLU A 366 17.57 27.34 -3.23
N ASP A 367 18.21 26.63 -2.30
CA ASP A 367 19.64 26.36 -2.34
C ASP A 367 20.05 25.50 -3.56
N LEU A 368 19.25 24.50 -3.91
CA LEU A 368 19.47 23.68 -5.12
C LEU A 368 19.25 24.49 -6.41
N ARG A 369 18.27 25.41 -6.44
CA ARG A 369 18.10 26.38 -7.54
C ARG A 369 19.31 27.29 -7.67
N ARG A 370 19.82 27.81 -6.55
CA ARG A 370 21.04 28.63 -6.52
C ARG A 370 22.26 27.86 -7.02
N LEU A 371 22.36 26.57 -6.68
CA LEU A 371 23.42 25.68 -7.16
C LEU A 371 23.43 25.52 -8.69
N ASN A 372 22.27 25.58 -9.34
CA ASN A 372 22.16 25.52 -10.79
C ASN A 372 22.61 26.83 -11.49
N ASN A 373 22.52 27.97 -10.79
CA ASN A 373 22.74 29.27 -11.38
C ASN A 373 24.24 29.60 -11.54
N SER A 374 24.72 29.63 -12.78
CA SER A 374 26.12 29.92 -13.13
C SER A 374 26.57 31.34 -12.79
N THR A 375 25.64 32.28 -12.62
CA THR A 375 25.95 33.64 -12.14
C THR A 375 26.16 33.70 -10.63
N SER A 376 25.56 32.77 -9.87
CA SER A 376 25.68 32.68 -8.42
C SER A 376 26.86 31.81 -7.98
N ILE A 377 27.13 30.74 -8.73
CA ILE A 377 28.25 29.82 -8.50
C ILE A 377 28.89 29.55 -9.85
N ALA A 378 30.15 29.94 -10.05
CA ALA A 378 30.86 29.68 -11.30
C ALA A 378 31.08 28.18 -11.53
N ASP A 379 31.24 27.73 -12.78
CA ASP A 379 31.33 26.28 -13.10
C ASP A 379 32.51 25.59 -12.40
N ASN A 380 33.66 26.25 -12.30
CA ASN A 380 34.81 25.75 -11.56
C ASN A 380 34.52 25.59 -10.05
N GLN A 381 33.76 26.52 -9.46
CA GLN A 381 33.34 26.47 -8.07
C GLN A 381 32.30 25.36 -7.85
N TYR A 382 31.41 25.14 -8.81
CA TYR A 382 30.44 24.04 -8.77
C TYR A 382 31.15 22.68 -8.78
N GLU A 383 32.12 22.49 -9.68
CA GLU A 383 32.89 21.24 -9.76
C GLU A 383 33.65 20.96 -8.46
N GLU A 384 34.35 21.97 -7.91
CA GLU A 384 35.06 21.86 -6.64
C GLU A 384 34.11 21.52 -5.48
N LEU A 385 32.95 22.17 -5.42
CA LEU A 385 31.96 21.95 -4.38
C LEU A 385 31.38 20.54 -4.41
N ILE A 386 30.96 20.05 -5.59
CA ILE A 386 30.41 18.70 -5.74
C ILE A 386 31.44 17.64 -5.38
N ASP A 387 32.67 17.77 -5.88
CA ASP A 387 33.74 16.80 -5.58
C ASP A 387 34.05 16.77 -4.07
N LYS A 388 34.09 17.94 -3.43
CA LYS A 388 34.34 18.03 -1.99
C LYS A 388 33.19 17.47 -1.16
N ILE A 389 31.94 17.68 -1.56
CA ILE A 389 30.77 17.10 -0.87
C ILE A 389 30.79 15.58 -0.95
N PHE A 390 31.00 14.99 -2.13
CA PHE A 390 31.07 13.54 -2.26
C PHE A 390 32.32 12.93 -1.60
N SER A 391 33.41 13.71 -1.47
CA SER A 391 34.60 13.26 -0.74
C SER A 391 34.32 12.97 0.75
N ILE A 392 33.29 13.61 1.35
CA ILE A 392 32.86 13.38 2.74
C ILE A 392 32.63 11.90 3.01
N PHE A 393 32.01 11.19 2.08
CA PHE A 393 31.65 9.78 2.27
C PHE A 393 32.86 8.86 2.21
N THR A 394 33.94 9.29 1.56
CA THR A 394 35.16 8.48 1.36
C THR A 394 36.25 8.76 2.39
N SER A 395 36.25 9.94 3.02
CA SER A 395 37.28 10.31 3.99
C SER A 395 36.98 9.74 5.38
N ALA A 396 37.98 9.09 6.00
CA ALA A 396 37.88 8.55 7.36
C ALA A 396 37.82 9.63 8.47
N ASN A 397 37.99 10.92 8.12
CA ASN A 397 38.02 12.04 9.06
C ASN A 397 36.73 12.86 8.97
N SER A 398 36.01 12.97 10.09
CA SER A 398 34.74 13.69 10.24
C SER A 398 34.85 15.22 10.19
N ASN A 399 36.05 15.78 10.01
CA ASN A 399 36.29 17.23 9.98
C ASN A 399 36.81 17.64 8.60
N ILE A 400 35.90 17.76 7.64
CA ILE A 400 36.22 18.40 6.36
C ILE A 400 36.02 19.90 6.53
N GLU A 401 37.12 20.64 6.55
CA GLU A 401 37.08 22.09 6.46
C GLU A 401 36.71 22.49 5.02
N PHE A 402 35.48 22.95 4.85
CA PHE A 402 35.12 23.73 3.67
C PHE A 402 35.97 25.00 3.67
N SER A 403 36.55 25.35 2.52
CA SER A 403 37.22 26.63 2.37
C SER A 403 36.20 27.72 2.70
N THR A 404 36.66 28.86 3.22
CA THR A 404 35.84 30.03 3.59
C THR A 404 35.00 30.61 2.43
N SER A 405 35.06 30.02 1.23
CA SER A 405 34.37 30.41 0.01
C SER A 405 32.95 29.85 -0.16
N PHE A 406 32.57 28.79 0.55
CA PHE A 406 31.25 28.14 0.38
C PHE A 406 30.36 28.29 1.61
N ASP A 407 29.09 28.60 1.38
CA ASP A 407 28.05 28.73 2.40
C ASP A 407 27.77 27.35 3.05
N ARG A 408 27.90 27.26 4.38
CA ARG A 408 27.62 26.03 5.14
C ARG A 408 26.18 25.55 4.95
N ARG A 409 25.24 26.48 4.77
CA ARG A 409 23.83 26.15 4.52
C ARG A 409 23.67 25.40 3.20
N LEU A 410 24.24 25.93 2.12
CA LEU A 410 24.21 25.30 0.80
C LEU A 410 24.78 23.88 0.81
N VAL A 411 25.92 23.68 1.48
CA VAL A 411 26.52 22.34 1.66
C VAL A 411 25.55 21.40 2.36
N SER A 412 24.89 21.85 3.44
CA SER A 412 23.90 21.06 4.17
C SER A 412 22.70 20.71 3.30
N SER A 413 22.20 21.64 2.49
CA SER A 413 21.08 21.43 1.57
C SER A 413 21.41 20.37 0.52
N ILE A 414 22.62 20.40 -0.05
CA ILE A 414 23.08 19.41 -1.03
C ILE A 414 23.27 18.03 -0.39
N LEU A 415 23.87 17.96 0.81
CA LEU A 415 24.00 16.70 1.55
C LEU A 415 22.64 16.10 1.89
N THR A 416 21.69 16.95 2.32
CA THR A 416 20.32 16.52 2.61
C THR A 416 19.65 15.99 1.35
N PHE A 417 19.82 16.65 0.20
CA PHE A 417 19.33 16.16 -1.08
C PHE A 417 19.93 14.80 -1.45
N ILE A 418 21.26 14.62 -1.31
CA ILE A 418 21.93 13.33 -1.54
C ILE A 418 21.35 12.25 -0.63
N PHE A 419 21.19 12.54 0.66
CA PHE A 419 20.63 11.58 1.61
C PHE A 419 19.18 11.24 1.33
N GLU A 420 18.35 12.22 0.98
CA GLU A 420 16.97 11.97 0.62
C GLU A 420 16.89 11.18 -0.70
N CYS A 421 17.73 11.44 -1.70
CA CYS A 421 17.83 10.61 -2.91
C CYS A 421 18.20 9.14 -2.59
N VAL A 422 19.19 8.91 -1.72
CA VAL A 422 19.56 7.55 -1.27
C VAL A 422 18.45 6.91 -0.42
N LYS A 423 17.80 7.70 0.43
CA LYS A 423 16.67 7.28 1.26
C LYS A 423 15.47 6.90 0.39
N TYR A 424 15.16 7.62 -0.67
CA TYR A 424 14.04 7.29 -1.56
C TYR A 424 14.39 6.26 -2.64
N ASP A 425 15.64 5.79 -2.67
CA ASP A 425 16.17 4.85 -3.67
C ASP A 425 16.00 5.39 -5.11
N PHE A 426 16.28 6.68 -5.28
CA PHE A 426 16.14 7.34 -6.57
C PHE A 426 17.21 6.82 -7.54
N ASP A 427 16.75 6.35 -8.70
CA ASP A 427 17.60 6.07 -9.86
C ASP A 427 17.95 7.36 -10.61
N GLU A 428 18.84 7.26 -11.60
CA GLU A 428 19.28 8.43 -12.38
C GLU A 428 18.11 9.21 -12.98
N THR A 429 17.08 8.51 -13.47
CA THR A 429 15.89 9.12 -14.06
C THR A 429 15.07 9.89 -13.01
N SER A 430 14.90 9.31 -11.82
CA SER A 430 14.17 9.92 -10.70
C SER A 430 14.89 11.17 -10.17
N ILE A 431 16.23 11.10 -10.03
CA ILE A 431 17.02 12.27 -9.61
C ILE A 431 16.93 13.38 -10.66
N ARG A 432 17.04 13.04 -11.96
CA ARG A 432 16.88 14.03 -13.05
C ARG A 432 15.52 14.70 -13.01
N SER A 433 14.44 13.91 -12.93
CA SER A 433 13.08 14.44 -12.83
C SER A 433 12.96 15.40 -11.64
N LYS A 434 13.47 15.02 -10.47
CA LYS A 434 13.39 15.87 -9.29
C LYS A 434 14.23 17.15 -9.42
N LEU A 435 15.40 17.08 -10.05
CA LEU A 435 16.21 18.26 -10.35
C LEU A 435 15.49 19.19 -11.35
N ASP A 436 14.81 18.62 -12.36
CA ASP A 436 14.01 19.39 -13.31
C ASP A 436 12.83 20.09 -12.63
N ASP A 437 12.11 19.43 -11.72
CA ASP A 437 11.03 20.03 -10.90
C ASP A 437 11.53 21.22 -10.08
N LEU A 438 12.78 21.13 -9.61
CA LEU A 438 13.45 22.19 -8.88
C LEU A 438 13.97 23.31 -9.80
N GLN A 439 13.65 23.32 -11.09
CA GLN A 439 14.18 24.26 -12.09
C GLN A 439 15.72 24.19 -12.23
N PHE A 440 16.33 23.06 -11.91
CA PHE A 440 17.75 22.82 -12.11
C PHE A 440 18.01 22.46 -13.58
N THR A 441 17.90 23.42 -14.51
CA THR A 441 17.88 23.17 -15.95
C THR A 441 19.24 22.96 -16.64
N ASN A 442 20.38 23.16 -15.96
CA ASN A 442 21.70 23.01 -16.57
C ASN A 442 22.10 21.52 -16.66
N LYS A 443 21.93 20.92 -17.84
CA LYS A 443 22.23 19.51 -18.09
C LYS A 443 23.67 19.09 -17.78
N ILE A 444 24.65 19.96 -18.04
CA ILE A 444 26.07 19.65 -17.78
C ILE A 444 26.29 19.49 -16.27
N ARG A 445 25.69 20.37 -15.47
CA ARG A 445 25.73 20.28 -14.00
C ARG A 445 24.97 19.07 -13.49
N GLN A 446 23.77 18.78 -14.02
CA GLN A 446 23.04 17.57 -13.68
C GLN A 446 23.86 16.31 -13.94
N ASP A 447 24.44 16.18 -15.14
CA ASP A 447 25.27 15.03 -15.53
C ASP A 447 26.47 14.89 -14.59
N ARG A 448 27.10 16.00 -14.21
CA ARG A 448 28.21 15.99 -13.24
C ARG A 448 27.76 15.49 -11.87
N PHE A 449 26.65 16.00 -11.34
CA PHE A 449 26.09 15.56 -10.07
C PHE A 449 25.77 14.07 -10.08
N LEU A 450 25.08 13.60 -11.12
CA LEU A 450 24.66 12.20 -11.25
C LEU A 450 25.85 11.25 -11.40
N ASN A 451 26.86 11.65 -12.18
CA ASN A 451 28.09 10.87 -12.30
C ASN A 451 28.79 10.71 -10.94
N GLN A 452 28.86 11.78 -10.14
CA GLN A 452 29.44 11.69 -8.79
C GLN A 452 28.55 10.92 -7.82
N PHE A 453 27.23 11.09 -7.89
CA PHE A 453 26.28 10.34 -7.08
C PHE A 453 26.41 8.84 -7.34
N ASN A 454 26.32 8.41 -8.60
CA ASN A 454 26.42 7.00 -9.00
C ASN A 454 27.78 6.40 -8.63
N LYS A 455 28.87 7.16 -8.84
CA LYS A 455 30.23 6.73 -8.47
C LYS A 455 30.37 6.48 -6.97
N ASN A 456 29.74 7.31 -6.14
CA ASN A 456 29.88 7.25 -4.68
C ASN A 456 28.72 6.53 -3.97
N LEU A 457 27.67 6.13 -4.69
CA LEU A 457 26.47 5.50 -4.13
C LEU A 457 26.76 4.34 -3.17
N PRO A 458 27.64 3.36 -3.49
CA PRO A 458 27.96 2.27 -2.57
C PRO A 458 28.59 2.75 -1.26
N VAL A 459 29.40 3.80 -1.34
CA VAL A 459 30.09 4.39 -0.18
C VAL A 459 29.12 5.20 0.67
N ILE A 460 28.21 5.95 0.06
CA ILE A 460 27.15 6.71 0.77
C ILE A 460 26.23 5.74 1.51
N GLN A 461 25.83 4.64 0.87
CA GLN A 461 25.03 3.59 1.49
C GLN A 461 25.77 2.95 2.67
N LEU A 462 27.07 2.69 2.55
CA LEU A 462 27.90 2.17 3.65
C LEU A 462 28.05 3.19 4.80
N TYR A 463 28.26 4.46 4.48
CA TYR A 463 28.37 5.56 5.44
C TYR A 463 27.07 5.71 6.25
N LEU A 464 25.92 5.70 5.56
CA LEU A 464 24.61 5.67 6.20
C LEU A 464 24.41 4.39 7.01
N LYS A 465 24.87 3.22 6.56
CA LYS A 465 24.82 1.96 7.31
C LYS A 465 25.61 2.02 8.62
N GLN A 466 26.76 2.70 8.64
CA GLN A 466 27.58 2.86 9.85
C GLN A 466 27.01 3.86 10.86
N LYS A 467 26.20 4.81 10.40
CA LYS A 467 25.60 5.88 11.23
C LYS A 467 24.12 5.62 11.57
N SER A 468 23.46 4.74 10.83
CA SER A 468 22.11 4.26 11.10
C SER A 468 22.16 3.13 12.13
N ILE A 469 21.37 3.25 13.19
CA ILE A 469 21.17 2.17 14.18
C ILE A 469 20.14 1.20 13.58
N GLU A 470 20.49 0.49 12.51
CA GLU A 470 19.61 -0.55 11.93
C GLU A 470 20.41 -1.76 11.44
N HIS A 471 19.97 -2.94 11.88
CA HIS A 471 20.69 -4.20 11.72
C HIS A 471 20.20 -4.99 10.49
N ASP A 472 21.07 -5.83 9.90
CA ASP A 472 20.69 -6.75 8.82
C ASP A 472 19.57 -7.70 9.28
N ARG A 473 18.64 -8.05 8.39
CA ARG A 473 17.51 -8.93 8.74
C ARG A 473 17.89 -10.38 8.50
N LEU A 474 17.91 -11.17 9.57
CA LEU A 474 17.97 -12.63 9.49
C LEU A 474 16.62 -13.12 8.93
N LEU A 475 16.64 -13.79 7.78
CA LEU A 475 15.45 -14.31 7.12
C LEU A 475 15.12 -15.73 7.56
N ASP A 476 16.17 -16.55 7.70
CA ASP A 476 16.02 -17.98 7.96
C ASP A 476 17.30 -18.53 8.62
N VAL A 477 17.15 -19.61 9.39
CA VAL A 477 18.23 -20.33 10.04
C VAL A 477 18.04 -21.82 9.77
N ASN A 478 18.86 -22.36 8.88
CA ASN A 478 18.97 -23.80 8.70
C ASN A 478 20.06 -24.33 9.63
N TRP A 479 19.82 -25.47 10.26
CA TRP A 479 20.83 -26.11 11.09
C TRP A 479 20.82 -27.62 10.90
N ARG A 480 21.98 -28.24 11.11
CA ARG A 480 22.10 -29.69 11.20
C ARG A 480 23.08 -30.08 12.30
N LEU A 481 22.85 -31.25 12.86
CA LEU A 481 23.73 -31.87 13.85
C LEU A 481 24.60 -32.92 13.16
N ASP A 482 25.91 -32.71 13.15
CA ASP A 482 26.88 -33.71 12.71
C ASP A 482 27.52 -34.35 13.96
N LEU A 483 27.50 -35.68 14.02
CA LEU A 483 28.16 -36.47 15.06
C LEU A 483 29.51 -36.96 14.54
N GLN A 484 30.62 -36.53 15.14
CA GLN A 484 31.93 -37.08 14.81
C GLN A 484 32.10 -38.48 15.42
N LEU A 485 32.25 -39.50 14.57
CA LEU A 485 32.51 -40.88 15.00
C LEU A 485 34.00 -41.10 15.26
N LYS A 486 34.29 -41.79 16.38
CA LYS A 486 35.64 -42.21 16.75
C LYS A 486 36.17 -43.24 15.76
N THR A 487 37.38 -43.04 15.25
CA THR A 487 38.19 -44.11 14.64
C THR A 487 39.47 -44.28 15.46
N ASN A 488 40.17 -45.40 15.30
CA ASN A 488 41.33 -45.78 16.13
C ASN A 488 42.56 -44.83 16.00
N TYR A 489 42.43 -43.73 15.25
CA TYR A 489 43.51 -42.80 14.93
C TYR A 489 43.23 -41.35 15.38
N THR A 490 42.10 -41.06 16.06
CA THR A 490 41.75 -39.70 16.49
C THR A 490 41.31 -39.66 17.97
N ASP A 491 41.93 -38.75 18.75
CA ASP A 491 41.76 -38.62 20.21
C ASP A 491 40.49 -37.86 20.68
N LYS A 492 39.60 -37.44 19.77
CA LYS A 492 38.43 -36.61 20.15
C LYS A 492 37.15 -37.45 20.27
N LEU A 493 36.53 -37.36 21.45
CA LEU A 493 35.26 -37.98 21.81
C LEU A 493 34.08 -37.40 21.01
N LEU A 494 33.03 -38.22 20.89
CA LEU A 494 31.68 -37.97 20.34
C LEU A 494 31.08 -36.64 20.80
N GLN A 495 31.54 -35.52 20.27
CA GLN A 495 30.99 -34.20 20.56
C GLN A 495 30.03 -33.78 19.45
N PRO A 496 28.79 -33.39 19.78
CA PRO A 496 27.86 -32.85 18.81
C PRO A 496 28.40 -31.52 18.28
N ILE A 497 28.52 -31.41 16.96
CA ILE A 497 28.85 -30.15 16.28
C ILE A 497 27.60 -29.71 15.51
N TYR A 498 27.15 -28.50 15.81
CA TYR A 498 26.03 -27.88 15.11
C TYR A 498 26.58 -27.05 13.97
N ILE A 499 26.09 -27.30 12.77
CA ILE A 499 26.38 -26.47 11.60
C ILE A 499 25.15 -25.62 11.35
N LEU A 500 25.30 -24.30 11.45
CA LEU A 500 24.27 -23.32 11.18
C LEU A 500 24.55 -22.66 9.84
N ASP A 501 23.50 -22.47 9.06
CA ASP A 501 23.46 -21.68 7.84
C ASP A 501 22.42 -20.58 8.01
N TRP A 502 22.90 -19.36 8.17
CA TRP A 502 22.09 -18.17 8.36
C TRP A 502 21.85 -17.50 7.03
N THR A 503 20.59 -17.44 6.64
CA THR A 503 20.18 -16.66 5.49
C THR A 503 19.90 -15.24 5.96
N LYS A 504 20.77 -14.30 5.62
CA LYS A 504 20.54 -12.88 5.89
C LYS A 504 20.16 -12.15 4.61
N ARG A 505 19.27 -11.18 4.73
CA ARG A 505 18.98 -10.20 3.67
C ARG A 505 19.51 -8.85 4.10
N GLU A 506 20.43 -8.34 3.31
CA GLU A 506 20.86 -6.95 3.43
C GLU A 506 19.69 -6.04 3.04
N LYS A 507 19.31 -5.11 3.90
CA LYS A 507 18.08 -4.31 3.73
C LYS A 507 18.04 -3.50 2.42
N TYR A 508 19.21 -3.17 1.87
CA TYR A 508 19.37 -2.30 0.69
C TYR A 508 19.74 -3.07 -0.59
N THR A 509 19.80 -4.40 -0.53
CA THR A 509 20.04 -5.22 -1.71
C THR A 509 19.06 -6.39 -1.73
N THR A 510 18.74 -6.90 -2.91
CA THR A 510 18.09 -8.21 -3.02
C THR A 510 19.09 -9.35 -2.76
N LYS A 511 20.33 -9.02 -2.39
CA LYS A 511 21.38 -9.99 -2.15
C LYS A 511 21.04 -10.75 -0.87
N ILE A 512 20.81 -12.03 -1.06
CA ILE A 512 20.72 -13.00 0.01
C ILE A 512 22.14 -13.50 0.22
N ASP A 513 22.59 -13.45 1.46
CA ASP A 513 23.94 -13.85 1.85
C ASP A 513 23.82 -14.96 2.89
N HIS A 514 24.67 -15.96 2.77
CA HIS A 514 24.65 -17.16 3.61
C HIS A 514 25.86 -17.14 4.52
N ILE A 515 25.61 -17.06 5.83
CA ILE A 515 26.67 -17.19 6.83
C ILE A 515 26.62 -18.59 7.39
N GLN A 516 27.56 -19.42 6.97
CA GLN A 516 27.70 -20.77 7.50
C GLN A 516 28.81 -20.82 8.56
N PHE A 517 28.50 -21.36 9.73
CA PHE A 517 29.49 -21.60 10.77
C PHE A 517 29.14 -22.85 11.57
N SER A 518 30.15 -23.45 12.19
CA SER A 518 29.99 -24.59 13.09
C SER A 518 30.27 -24.17 14.53
N CYS A 519 29.47 -24.64 15.48
CA CYS A 519 29.68 -24.38 16.89
C CYS A 519 29.43 -25.60 17.78
N SER A 520 29.96 -25.56 19.00
CA SER A 520 29.65 -26.53 20.05
C SER A 520 28.27 -26.28 20.64
N GLN A 521 27.74 -27.25 21.40
CA GLN A 521 26.47 -27.08 22.12
C GLN A 521 26.50 -25.87 23.07
N GLU A 522 27.59 -25.66 23.80
CA GLU A 522 27.75 -24.55 24.74
C GLU A 522 27.71 -23.19 24.02
N SER A 523 28.44 -23.06 22.91
CA SER A 523 28.44 -21.84 22.09
C SER A 523 27.08 -21.58 21.42
N LEU A 524 26.34 -22.63 21.07
CA LEU A 524 24.98 -22.50 20.53
C LEU A 524 23.99 -22.00 21.60
N GLN A 525 24.11 -22.49 22.84
CA GLN A 525 23.30 -22.02 23.96
C GLN A 525 23.59 -20.54 24.27
N GLU A 526 24.86 -20.14 24.32
CA GLU A 526 25.26 -18.75 24.52
C GLU A 526 24.72 -17.83 23.41
N LEU A 527 24.76 -18.29 22.15
CA LEU A 527 24.19 -17.56 21.02
C LEU A 527 22.69 -17.36 21.15
N LEU A 528 21.95 -18.40 21.58
CA LEU A 528 20.51 -18.32 21.81
C LEU A 528 20.16 -17.35 22.94
N GLU A 529 20.92 -17.36 24.03
CA GLU A 529 20.74 -16.41 25.14
C GLU A 529 20.97 -14.97 24.67
N LYS A 530 22.06 -14.70 23.95
CA LYS A 530 22.33 -13.36 23.40
C LYS A 530 21.26 -12.87 22.43
N LEU A 531 20.67 -13.77 21.63
CA LEU A 531 19.55 -13.41 20.74
C LEU A 531 18.28 -13.08 21.53
N LYS A 532 17.99 -13.79 22.63
CA LYS A 532 16.86 -13.48 23.54
C LYS A 532 17.08 -12.16 24.30
N ASP A 533 18.32 -11.88 24.71
CA ASP A 533 18.68 -10.61 25.34
C ASP A 533 18.52 -9.45 24.35
N ALA A 534 19.01 -9.62 23.11
CA ALA A 534 18.82 -8.64 22.04
C ALA A 534 17.32 -8.40 21.74
N GLN A 535 16.51 -9.46 21.72
CA GLN A 535 15.06 -9.33 21.56
C GLN A 535 14.42 -8.56 22.72
N SER A 536 14.86 -8.82 23.95
CA SER A 536 14.36 -8.13 25.16
C SER A 536 14.74 -6.65 25.17
N VAL A 537 15.99 -6.33 24.76
CA VAL A 537 16.46 -4.95 24.60
C VAL A 537 15.68 -4.23 23.49
N LEU A 538 15.39 -4.90 22.36
CA LEU A 538 14.55 -4.34 21.30
C LEU A 538 13.13 -4.03 21.79
N HIS A 539 12.52 -4.93 22.56
CA HIS A 539 11.22 -4.68 23.20
C HIS A 539 11.27 -3.50 24.18
N GLN A 540 12.33 -3.38 24.99
CA GLN A 540 12.50 -2.24 25.89
C GLN A 540 12.74 -0.92 25.16
N MET A 541 13.49 -0.94 24.04
CA MET A 541 13.70 0.25 23.21
C MET A 541 12.41 0.69 22.51
N GLN A 542 11.58 -0.25 22.04
CA GLN A 542 10.24 0.03 21.53
C GLN A 542 9.34 0.65 22.61
N TYR A 543 9.38 0.12 23.83
CA TYR A 543 8.64 0.66 24.98
C TYR A 543 9.11 2.07 25.38
N GLN A 544 10.43 2.31 25.40
CA GLN A 544 10.99 3.63 25.71
C GLN A 544 10.69 4.69 24.65
N GLN A 545 10.63 4.30 23.37
CA GLN A 545 10.18 5.18 22.28
C GLN A 545 8.70 5.56 22.39
N GLN A 546 7.86 4.69 22.97
CA GLN A 546 6.45 4.99 23.25
C GLN A 546 6.27 5.94 24.43
N THR A 547 7.13 5.88 25.45
CA THR A 547 7.03 6.74 26.66
C THR A 547 7.69 8.12 26.55
N LYS A 548 8.40 8.43 25.45
CA LYS A 548 9.08 9.72 25.24
C LYS A 548 8.41 10.63 24.19
N LYS A 549 7.20 10.30 23.75
CA LYS A 549 6.36 11.21 22.98
C LYS A 549 5.46 12.01 23.91
#